data_AF-A0A0J6YMG5-F1
#
_entry.id   AF-A0A0J6YMG5-F1
#
_cell.length_a   1.000
_cell.length_b   1.000
_cell.length_c   1.000
_cell.angle_alpha   90.00
_cell.angle_beta   90.00
_cell.angle_gamma   90.00
#
_symmetry.space_group_name_H-M   'P 1'
#
loop_
_entity.id
_entity.type
_entity.pdbx_description
1 polymer ?
#
loop_
_entity_poly.entity_id
_entity_poly.type
_entity_poly.pdbx_seq_one_letter_code
_entity_poly.pdbx_strand_id
1 'polypeptide(L)'
;MAPITLSQIDEDLKDVIQTFFEIQSAVHGYLGPETQQELVKKLKSLTVSLQTLSAHAAPDPSYVQSPPSRTGLSPADPPVQSIQLPPEIIDYVDAARNPDIYTREFVELVQKSNQELKGKMEAFASFRDVLAKEMASAMPECKKEVERVVKATGGSVDGGGCG
;
A
#
# COMPACT_ATOMS: atom_id res chain seq x y z
N MET A 1 14.41 16.28 18.54
CA MET A 1 13.16 15.70 19.07
C MET A 1 13.13 14.25 18.62
N ALA A 2 12.68 13.33 19.48
CA ALA A 2 12.54 11.93 19.08
C ALA A 2 11.45 11.80 17.99
N PRO A 3 11.58 10.88 17.02
CA PRO A 3 10.56 10.68 16.00
C PRO A 3 9.27 10.15 16.64
N ILE A 4 8.14 10.65 16.16
CA ILE A 4 6.82 10.24 16.64
C ILE A 4 6.47 8.90 16.00
N THR A 5 6.19 7.90 16.84
CA THR A 5 5.87 6.53 16.43
C THR A 5 4.38 6.34 16.22
N LEU A 6 4.02 5.26 15.52
CA LEU A 6 2.61 4.86 15.37
C LEU A 6 1.91 4.66 16.71
N SER A 7 2.57 3.98 17.65
CA SER A 7 2.03 3.76 19.00
C SER A 7 1.67 5.06 19.73
N GLN A 8 2.48 6.12 19.56
CA GLN A 8 2.16 7.41 20.16
C GLN A 8 0.89 8.02 19.57
N ILE A 9 0.71 7.94 18.25
CA ILE A 9 -0.52 8.43 17.59
C ILE A 9 -1.74 7.60 17.97
N ASP A 10 -1.58 6.29 18.12
CA ASP A 10 -2.65 5.40 18.56
C ASP A 10 -3.14 5.76 19.97
N GLU A 11 -2.23 6.02 20.91
CA GLU A 11 -2.57 6.50 22.25
C GLU A 11 -3.24 7.88 22.22
N ASP A 12 -2.69 8.84 21.45
CA ASP A 12 -3.27 10.17 21.31
C ASP A 12 -4.71 10.12 20.75
N LEU A 13 -4.99 9.22 19.80
CA LEU A 13 -6.32 8.97 19.24
C LEU A 13 -7.28 8.38 20.27
N LYS A 14 -6.84 7.39 21.06
CA LYS A 14 -7.64 6.81 22.15
C LYS A 14 -8.04 7.85 23.17
N ASP A 15 -7.11 8.72 23.57
CA ASP A 15 -7.36 9.80 24.53
C ASP A 15 -8.40 10.80 24.01
N VAL A 16 -8.34 11.14 22.72
CA VAL A 16 -9.34 12.01 22.07
C VAL A 16 -10.72 11.35 22.07
N ILE A 17 -10.82 10.08 21.68
CA ILE A 17 -12.08 9.33 21.66
C ILE A 17 -12.67 9.22 23.08
N GLN A 18 -11.83 8.90 24.06
CA GLN A 18 -12.22 8.83 25.47
C GLN A 18 -12.77 10.17 25.96
N THR A 19 -12.09 11.28 25.63
CA THR A 19 -12.55 12.62 25.98
C THR A 19 -13.91 12.94 25.35
N PHE A 20 -14.14 12.56 24.09
CA PHE A 20 -15.45 12.72 23.44
C PHE A 20 -16.55 11.94 24.16
N PHE A 21 -16.28 10.69 24.55
CA PHE A 21 -17.24 9.86 25.26
C PHE A 21 -17.60 10.45 26.64
N GLU A 22 -16.60 10.94 27.37
CA GLU A 22 -16.82 11.60 28.66
C GLU A 22 -17.63 12.89 28.54
N ILE A 23 -17.39 13.69 27.49
CA ILE A 23 -18.21 14.87 27.19
C ILE A 23 -19.64 14.46 26.89
N GLN A 24 -19.86 13.47 26.02
CA GLN A 24 -21.20 12.97 25.70
C GLN A 24 -21.96 12.53 26.97
N SER A 25 -21.28 11.77 27.83
CA SER A 25 -21.85 11.31 29.10
C SER A 25 -22.23 12.47 30.02
N ALA A 26 -21.32 13.45 30.19
CA ALA A 26 -21.56 14.62 31.03
C ALA A 26 -22.67 15.55 30.48
N VAL A 27 -22.82 15.65 29.16
CA VAL A 27 -23.93 16.40 28.55
C VAL A 27 -25.26 15.67 28.76
N HIS A 28 -25.29 14.35 28.61
CA HIS A 28 -26.51 13.57 28.82
C HIS A 28 -26.98 13.58 30.28
N GLY A 29 -26.03 13.52 31.22
CA GLY A 29 -26.26 13.57 32.67
C GLY A 29 -26.19 14.98 33.27
N TYR A 30 -26.54 16.02 32.51
CA TYR A 30 -26.37 17.41 32.97
C TYR A 30 -27.22 17.70 34.22
N LEU A 31 -26.57 17.97 35.34
CA LEU A 31 -27.20 18.21 36.65
C LEU A 31 -27.00 19.64 37.19
N GLY A 32 -26.49 20.56 36.38
CA GLY A 32 -26.36 21.98 36.72
C GLY A 32 -24.92 22.51 36.69
N PRO A 33 -24.60 23.53 37.51
CA PRO A 33 -23.38 24.33 37.34
C PRO A 33 -22.07 23.57 37.59
N GLU A 34 -22.08 22.53 38.42
CA GLU A 34 -20.91 21.66 38.61
C GLU A 34 -20.58 20.86 37.34
N THR A 35 -21.61 20.28 36.70
CA THR A 35 -21.47 19.60 35.41
C THR A 35 -21.00 20.57 34.32
N GLN A 36 -21.48 21.81 34.36
CA GLN A 36 -21.05 22.86 33.42
C GLN A 36 -19.54 23.15 33.53
N GLN A 37 -19.00 23.26 34.74
CA GLN A 37 -17.57 23.52 34.95
C GLN A 37 -16.70 22.37 34.45
N GLU A 38 -17.11 21.13 34.72
CA GLU A 38 -16.39 19.94 34.25
C GLU A 38 -16.45 19.81 32.72
N LEU A 39 -17.60 20.11 32.10
CA LEU A 39 -17.73 20.15 30.63
C LEU A 39 -16.76 21.15 30.01
N VAL A 40 -16.67 22.37 30.55
CA VAL A 40 -15.73 23.39 30.04
C VAL A 40 -14.28 22.92 30.18
N LYS A 41 -13.94 22.25 31.29
CA LYS A 41 -12.61 21.68 31.50
C LYS A 41 -12.29 20.59 30.46
N LYS A 42 -13.22 19.67 30.20
CA LYS A 42 -13.06 18.63 29.18
C LYS A 42 -12.96 19.20 27.78
N LEU A 43 -13.73 20.23 27.45
CA LEU A 43 -13.65 20.90 26.14
C LEU A 43 -12.28 21.55 25.89
N LYS A 44 -11.70 22.16 26.94
CA LYS A 44 -10.33 22.70 26.88
C LYS A 44 -9.31 21.59 26.69
N SER A 45 -9.43 20.50 27.43
CA SER A 45 -8.55 19.32 27.27
C SER A 45 -8.62 18.76 25.86
N LEU A 46 -9.83 18.58 25.32
CA LEU A 46 -10.06 18.10 23.95
C LEU A 46 -9.35 18.98 22.92
N THR A 47 -9.43 20.30 23.08
CA THR A 47 -8.78 21.26 22.17
C THR A 47 -7.26 21.05 22.16
N VAL A 48 -6.65 20.88 23.33
CA VAL A 48 -5.20 20.64 23.47
C VAL A 48 -4.82 19.28 22.89
N SER A 49 -5.59 18.23 23.15
CA SER A 49 -5.34 16.89 22.58
C SER A 49 -5.43 16.89 21.06
N LEU A 50 -6.43 17.56 20.46
CA LEU A 50 -6.56 17.68 19.01
C LEU A 50 -5.42 18.49 18.37
N GLN A 51 -4.96 19.57 19.03
CA GLN A 51 -3.79 20.32 18.58
C GLN A 51 -2.52 19.48 18.62
N THR A 52 -2.34 18.68 19.66
CA THR A 52 -1.19 17.78 19.82
C THR A 52 -1.21 16.69 18.75
N LEU A 53 -2.34 16.00 18.57
CA LEU A 53 -2.52 14.99 17.55
C LEU A 53 -2.27 15.56 16.14
N SER A 54 -2.80 16.75 15.84
CA SER A 54 -2.57 17.41 14.56
C SER A 54 -1.09 17.74 14.33
N ALA A 55 -0.36 18.17 15.35
CA ALA A 55 1.07 18.45 15.24
C ALA A 55 1.89 17.15 15.07
N HIS A 56 1.48 16.08 15.75
CA HIS A 56 2.13 14.77 15.69
C HIS A 56 1.93 14.06 14.35
N ALA A 57 0.74 14.21 13.75
CA ALA A 57 0.39 13.64 12.45
C ALA A 57 0.80 14.52 11.26
N ALA A 58 1.30 15.74 11.50
CA ALA A 58 1.66 16.64 10.42
C ALA A 58 2.78 16.04 9.54
N PRO A 59 2.65 16.08 8.20
CA PRO A 59 3.71 15.64 7.32
C PRO A 59 4.91 16.56 7.47
N ASP A 60 6.08 15.99 7.78
CA ASP A 60 7.34 16.74 7.82
C ASP A 60 7.93 16.83 6.40
N PRO A 61 7.94 18.00 5.76
CA PRO A 61 8.49 18.17 4.42
C PRO A 61 10.00 17.93 4.35
N SER A 62 10.70 17.88 5.49
CA SER A 62 12.13 17.60 5.58
C SER A 62 12.44 16.11 5.80
N TYR A 63 11.42 15.25 5.93
CA TYR A 63 11.62 13.81 6.03
C TYR A 63 12.15 13.24 4.71
N VAL A 64 13.47 13.10 4.63
CA VAL A 64 14.13 12.31 3.59
C VAL A 64 14.08 10.87 4.04
N GLN A 65 13.31 10.05 3.33
CA GLN A 65 13.21 8.61 3.55
C GLN A 65 14.62 8.02 3.49
N SER A 66 15.20 7.75 4.66
CA SER A 66 16.54 7.18 4.74
C SER A 66 16.47 5.75 4.18
N PRO A 67 17.40 5.32 3.32
CA PRO A 67 17.40 3.95 2.83
C PRO A 67 17.33 2.98 4.02
N PRO A 68 16.59 1.86 3.91
CA PRO A 68 16.33 0.97 5.04
C PRO A 68 17.65 0.47 5.61
N SER A 69 18.09 1.12 6.68
CA SER A 69 19.28 0.72 7.41
C SER A 69 18.91 -0.56 8.13
N ARG A 70 19.58 -1.66 7.79
CA ARG A 70 19.36 -3.02 8.34
C ARG A 70 19.68 -3.14 9.84
N THR A 71 19.67 -2.05 10.58
CA THR A 71 20.13 -1.96 11.96
C THR A 71 19.08 -1.26 12.83
N GLY A 72 18.27 -2.06 13.52
CA GLY A 72 18.01 -1.84 14.95
C GLY A 72 16.83 -0.97 15.40
N LEU A 73 16.02 -0.39 14.51
CA LEU A 73 14.70 0.12 14.93
C LEU A 73 13.75 -1.08 15.02
N SER A 74 13.11 -1.27 16.17
CA SER A 74 12.17 -2.37 16.38
C SER A 74 11.09 -2.30 15.28
N PRO A 75 10.97 -3.31 14.39
CA PRO A 75 10.04 -3.27 13.25
C PRO A 75 8.56 -3.16 13.67
N ALA A 76 8.28 -3.28 14.96
CA ALA A 76 6.95 -3.17 15.54
C ALA A 76 6.41 -1.73 15.61
N ASP A 77 7.27 -0.71 15.68
CA ASP A 77 6.84 0.69 15.90
C ASP A 77 7.59 1.68 14.99
N PRO A 78 7.22 1.77 13.72
CA PRO A 78 7.83 2.72 12.79
C PRO A 78 7.43 4.17 13.11
N PRO A 79 8.29 5.16 12.75
CA PRO A 79 7.91 6.56 12.71
C PRO A 79 6.73 6.78 11.76
N VAL A 80 5.77 7.61 12.14
CA VAL A 80 4.54 7.86 11.35
C VAL A 80 4.86 8.42 9.97
N GLN A 81 5.87 9.29 9.88
CA GLN A 81 6.30 9.93 8.64
C GLN A 81 6.88 8.94 7.62
N SER A 82 7.26 7.73 8.06
CA SER A 82 7.79 6.69 7.18
C SER A 82 6.71 5.92 6.43
N ILE A 83 5.45 6.08 6.83
CA ILE A 83 4.32 5.31 6.32
C ILE A 83 3.68 6.06 5.16
N GLN A 84 3.47 5.34 4.06
CA GLN A 84 2.77 5.85 2.89
C GLN A 84 1.53 4.99 2.66
N LEU A 85 0.38 5.64 2.51
CA LEU A 85 -0.90 4.99 2.29
C LEU A 85 -1.41 5.35 0.89
N PRO A 86 -1.83 4.37 0.09
CA PRO A 86 -2.59 4.63 -1.12
C PRO A 86 -3.88 5.43 -0.82
N PRO A 87 -4.24 6.42 -1.64
CA PRO A 87 -5.42 7.25 -1.39
C PRO A 87 -6.71 6.43 -1.39
N GLU A 88 -6.77 5.30 -2.11
CA GLU A 88 -7.94 4.43 -2.16
C GLU A 88 -8.28 3.83 -0.79
N ILE A 89 -7.31 3.70 0.12
CA ILE A 89 -7.59 3.21 1.48
C ILE A 89 -8.49 4.20 2.24
N ILE A 90 -8.38 5.50 1.96
CA ILE A 90 -9.23 6.53 2.60
C ILE A 90 -10.70 6.29 2.24
N ASP A 91 -10.99 6.00 0.97
CA ASP A 91 -12.35 5.69 0.51
C ASP A 91 -12.95 4.44 1.20
N TYR A 92 -12.11 3.45 1.51
CA TYR A 92 -12.53 2.26 2.27
C TYR A 92 -12.93 2.63 3.70
N VAL A 93 -12.14 3.46 4.38
CA VAL A 93 -12.42 3.91 5.75
C VAL A 93 -13.66 4.79 5.79
N ASP A 94 -13.82 5.72 4.84
CA ASP A 94 -14.98 6.60 4.73
C ASP A 94 -16.28 5.82 4.47
N ALA A 95 -16.20 4.72 3.70
CA ALA A 95 -17.32 3.81 3.47
C ALA A 95 -17.54 2.80 4.61
N ALA A 96 -16.84 2.92 5.74
CA ALA A 96 -16.84 1.97 6.86
C ALA A 96 -16.55 0.50 6.44
N ARG A 97 -15.76 0.32 5.38
CA ARG A 97 -15.30 -0.98 4.88
C ARG A 97 -13.94 -1.31 5.49
N ASN A 98 -13.69 -2.60 5.76
CA ASN A 98 -12.40 -3.04 6.28
C ASN A 98 -11.27 -2.74 5.25
N PRO A 99 -10.26 -1.90 5.57
CA PRO A 99 -9.16 -1.58 4.66
C PRO A 99 -8.28 -2.79 4.30
N ASP A 100 -8.28 -3.86 5.10
CA ASP A 100 -7.55 -5.10 4.80
C ASP A 100 -8.02 -5.74 3.48
N ILE A 101 -9.27 -5.47 3.09
CA ILE A 101 -9.83 -5.96 1.84
C ILE A 101 -9.11 -5.35 0.63
N TYR A 102 -8.74 -4.06 0.68
CA TYR A 102 -7.95 -3.42 -0.38
C TYR A 102 -6.61 -4.14 -0.57
N THR A 103 -5.89 -4.39 0.53
CA THR A 103 -4.60 -5.09 0.50
C THR A 103 -4.74 -6.49 -0.10
N ARG A 104 -5.79 -7.22 0.29
CA ARG A 104 -6.09 -8.53 -0.27
C ARG A 104 -6.39 -8.47 -1.76
N GLU A 105 -7.31 -7.60 -2.19
CA GLU A 105 -7.69 -7.41 -3.59
C GLU A 105 -6.48 -7.00 -4.44
N PHE A 106 -5.59 -6.16 -3.90
CA PHE A 106 -4.37 -5.74 -4.56
C PHE A 106 -3.42 -6.92 -4.82
N VAL A 107 -3.18 -7.77 -3.82
CA VAL A 107 -2.34 -8.97 -3.99
C VAL A 107 -2.95 -9.93 -5.01
N GLU A 108 -4.27 -10.16 -4.93
CA GLU A 108 -4.99 -11.00 -5.89
C GLU A 108 -4.90 -10.43 -7.32
N LEU A 109 -5.03 -9.11 -7.48
CA LEU A 109 -4.90 -8.42 -8.76
C LEU A 109 -3.48 -8.55 -9.33
N VAL A 110 -2.44 -8.33 -8.52
CA VAL A 110 -1.04 -8.46 -8.93
C VAL A 110 -0.74 -9.90 -9.36
N GLN A 111 -1.20 -10.88 -8.59
CA GLN A 111 -1.02 -12.29 -8.93
C GLN A 111 -1.68 -12.64 -10.28
N LYS A 112 -2.95 -12.23 -10.45
CA LYS A 112 -3.70 -12.45 -11.70
C LYS A 112 -3.02 -11.77 -12.88
N SER A 113 -2.60 -10.51 -12.73
CA SER A 113 -1.92 -9.75 -13.77
C SER A 113 -0.58 -10.39 -14.16
N ASN A 114 0.21 -10.84 -13.18
CA ASN A 114 1.47 -11.52 -13.44
C ASN A 114 1.28 -12.85 -14.17
N GLN A 115 0.25 -13.63 -13.80
CA GLN A 115 -0.08 -14.86 -14.50
C GLN A 115 -0.55 -14.60 -15.93
N GLU A 116 -1.38 -13.57 -16.13
CA GLU A 116 -1.86 -13.16 -17.46
C GLU A 116 -0.69 -12.72 -18.36
N LEU A 117 0.22 -11.89 -17.83
CA LEU A 117 1.42 -11.47 -18.54
C LEU A 117 2.32 -12.66 -18.90
N LYS A 118 2.51 -13.60 -17.96
CA LYS A 118 3.25 -14.83 -18.23
C LYS A 118 2.61 -15.65 -19.36
N GLY A 119 1.30 -15.88 -19.30
CA GLY A 119 0.58 -16.61 -20.36
C GLY A 119 0.66 -15.92 -21.72
N LYS A 120 0.57 -14.58 -21.75
CA LYS A 120 0.78 -13.79 -22.98
C LYS A 120 2.21 -13.96 -23.51
N MET A 121 3.23 -13.87 -22.66
CA MET A 121 4.63 -14.07 -23.07
C MET A 121 4.85 -15.47 -23.64
N GLU A 122 4.30 -16.51 -23.02
CA GLU A 122 4.39 -17.89 -23.51
C GLU A 122 3.68 -18.07 -24.86
N ALA A 123 2.48 -17.49 -25.03
CA ALA A 123 1.75 -17.52 -26.30
C ALA A 123 2.50 -16.79 -27.43
N PHE A 124 3.07 -15.61 -27.15
CA PHE A 124 3.89 -14.89 -28.12
C PHE A 124 5.18 -15.63 -28.47
N ALA A 125 5.82 -16.30 -27.50
CA ALA A 125 6.98 -17.14 -27.75
C ALA A 125 6.62 -18.33 -28.66
N SER A 126 5.51 -19.02 -28.38
CA SER A 126 5.01 -20.10 -29.23
C SER A 126 4.66 -19.62 -30.63
N PHE A 127 4.01 -18.45 -30.75
CA PHE A 127 3.66 -17.87 -32.05
C PHE A 127 4.91 -17.53 -32.86
N ARG A 128 5.92 -16.90 -32.22
CA ARG A 128 7.22 -16.62 -32.85
C ARG A 128 7.86 -17.90 -33.40
N ASP A 129 7.89 -18.97 -32.62
CA ASP A 129 8.59 -20.20 -32.99
C ASP A 129 7.88 -20.91 -34.17
N VAL A 130 6.54 -20.97 -34.17
CA VAL A 130 5.77 -21.51 -35.30
C VAL A 130 5.93 -20.64 -36.55
N LEU A 131 5.79 -19.32 -36.43
CA LEU A 131 5.94 -18.41 -37.56
C LEU A 131 7.34 -18.53 -38.18
N ALA A 132 8.38 -18.60 -37.35
CA ALA A 132 9.75 -18.78 -37.82
C ALA A 132 9.95 -20.09 -38.58
N LYS A 133 9.33 -21.19 -38.11
CA LYS A 133 9.38 -22.49 -38.78
C LYS A 133 8.71 -22.43 -40.16
N GLU A 134 7.51 -21.86 -40.24
CA GLU A 134 6.78 -21.73 -41.51
C GLU A 134 7.51 -20.80 -42.48
N MET A 135 8.05 -19.67 -42.01
CA MET A 135 8.85 -18.76 -42.84
C MET A 135 10.12 -19.44 -43.37
N ALA A 136 10.83 -20.22 -42.55
CA ALA A 136 12.01 -20.96 -42.97
C ALA A 136 11.69 -22.07 -43.98
N SER A 137 10.47 -22.63 -43.95
CA SER A 137 10.00 -23.64 -44.91
C SER A 137 9.52 -23.03 -46.23
N ALA A 138 8.82 -21.90 -46.17
CA ALA A 138 8.24 -21.23 -47.34
C ALA A 138 9.26 -20.37 -48.11
N MET A 139 10.29 -19.84 -47.42
CA MET A 139 11.30 -18.93 -47.98
C MET A 139 12.72 -19.37 -47.55
N PRO A 140 13.32 -20.38 -48.21
CA PRO A 140 14.62 -20.92 -47.84
C PRO A 140 15.77 -19.89 -47.86
N GLU A 141 15.65 -18.86 -48.69
CA GLU A 141 16.61 -17.76 -48.82
C GLU A 141 16.72 -16.91 -47.54
N CYS A 142 15.62 -16.75 -46.80
CA CYS A 142 15.54 -15.93 -45.58
C CYS A 142 15.81 -16.74 -44.30
N LYS A 143 15.98 -18.07 -44.40
CA LYS A 143 16.09 -18.98 -43.25
C LYS A 143 17.15 -18.56 -42.22
N LYS A 144 18.34 -18.18 -42.69
CA LYS A 144 19.45 -17.74 -41.81
C LYS A 144 19.11 -16.46 -41.02
N GLU A 145 18.33 -15.56 -41.62
CA GLU A 145 17.93 -14.30 -40.99
C GLU A 145 16.82 -14.52 -39.97
N VAL A 146 15.83 -15.36 -40.30
CA VAL A 146 14.79 -15.80 -39.38
C VAL A 146 15.40 -16.49 -38.16
N GLU A 147 16.35 -17.42 -38.34
CA GLU A 147 17.05 -18.08 -37.24
C GLU A 147 17.83 -17.11 -36.34
N ARG A 148 18.44 -16.06 -36.93
CA ARG A 148 19.13 -15.01 -36.17
C ARG A 148 18.16 -14.22 -35.29
N VAL A 149 16.99 -13.85 -35.83
CA VAL A 149 15.97 -13.07 -35.10
C VAL A 149 15.36 -13.87 -33.96
N VAL A 150 15.07 -15.17 -34.18
CA VAL A 150 14.54 -16.04 -33.12
C VAL A 150 15.54 -16.19 -31.97
N LYS A 151 16.83 -16.42 -32.28
CA LYS A 151 17.89 -16.49 -31.26
C LYS A 151 18.06 -15.15 -30.52
N ALA A 152 18.00 -14.03 -31.24
CA ALA A 152 18.10 -12.70 -30.64
C ALA A 152 16.93 -12.35 -29.71
N THR A 153 15.76 -12.94 -29.95
CA THR A 153 14.55 -12.76 -29.13
C THR A 153 14.38 -13.85 -28.06
N GLY A 154 15.41 -14.66 -27.82
CA GLY A 154 15.44 -15.69 -26.76
C GLY A 154 14.69 -16.98 -27.08
N GLY A 155 14.38 -17.24 -28.36
CA GLY A 155 13.78 -18.49 -28.83
C GLY A 155 14.78 -19.48 -29.40
N SER A 156 14.33 -20.72 -29.61
CA SER A 156 15.09 -21.75 -30.33
C SER A 156 14.28 -22.26 -31.52
N VAL A 157 14.94 -22.44 -32.66
CA VAL A 157 14.32 -22.94 -33.90
C VAL A 157 14.29 -24.47 -33.92
N ASP A 158 15.02 -25.11 -32.99
CA ASP A 158 15.13 -26.55 -32.87
C ASP A 158 14.03 -27.07 -31.93
N GLY A 159 12.84 -27.27 -32.49
CA GLY A 159 11.70 -27.90 -31.82
C GLY A 159 11.94 -29.39 -31.61
N GLY A 160 12.89 -29.77 -30.75
CA GLY A 160 12.94 -31.10 -30.16
C GLY A 160 11.99 -31.15 -28.97
N GLY A 161 10.75 -31.60 -29.20
CA GLY A 161 9.79 -31.81 -28.12
C GLY A 161 10.33 -32.78 -27.08
N CYS A 162 10.38 -32.36 -25.81
CA CYS A 162 10.47 -33.28 -24.69
C CYS A 162 9.06 -33.44 -24.11
N GLY A 163 8.58 -34.68 -24.10
CA GLY A 163 7.50 -35.13 -23.22
C GLY A 163 7.96 -35.30 -21.78
#